data_AF-A0A956SB38-F1
#
_entry.id   AF-A0A956SB38-F1
#
_cell.length_a   1.000
_cell.length_b   1.000
_cell.length_c   1.000
_cell.angle_alpha   90.00
_cell.angle_beta   90.00
_cell.angle_gamma   90.00
#
_symmetry.space_group_name_H-M   'P 1'
#
loop_
_entity.id
_entity.type
_entity.pdbx_description
1 polymer ?
#
loop_
_entity_poly.entity_id
_entity_poly.type
_entity_poly.pdbx_seq_one_letter_code
_entity_poly.pdbx_strand_id
1 'polypeptide(L)'
;MARFGVSYFGIRDPRHASADLDEIAEAGFHAVTHTFSEHDLRYHEADVARLVEETRKRGLEASLDPWGVAGLFGGEAYPEIALTHPEARQIDAAGQPVPAACPCAPATRELLSRWTRTAVSFGPDILFWDEPHWYLGALRSGPSAPCCRCVHCAERWRERTGEAALPAEGASELTTFRNDCLRDVLERAILEAGDAVRHSLCLLPRGEFARAGSDEWETFASLPGLSRLATDPYWMDRPVVPAEFVRPHAETLRRVCTERRLEMEVWLQGIRLPAGRESDLTAATDVAIECGAERIAYWSYRGTAGMSWLACGDPEAAWRAMRDAARRHGGNP
;
A
#
# COMPACT_ATOMS: atom_id res chain seq x y z
N MET A 1 -22.25 9.82 2.53
CA MET A 1 -21.66 9.77 1.18
C MET A 1 -20.19 9.50 1.36
N ALA A 2 -19.64 8.54 0.62
CA ALA A 2 -18.22 8.18 0.68
C ALA A 2 -17.43 8.99 -0.35
N ARG A 3 -16.12 9.17 -0.13
CA ARG A 3 -15.21 9.70 -1.16
C ARG A 3 -14.56 8.54 -1.91
N PHE A 4 -14.44 8.69 -3.22
CA PHE A 4 -13.90 7.64 -4.08
C PHE A 4 -12.52 8.00 -4.62
N GLY A 5 -11.60 7.04 -4.66
CA GLY A 5 -10.27 7.17 -5.23
C GLY A 5 -9.92 6.04 -6.20
N VAL A 6 -8.83 6.23 -6.95
CA VAL A 6 -8.21 5.20 -7.78
C VAL A 6 -6.70 5.29 -7.73
N SER A 7 -6.00 4.17 -7.85
CA SER A 7 -4.57 4.21 -8.16
C SER A 7 -4.34 4.49 -9.65
N TYR A 8 -3.26 5.22 -9.96
CA TYR A 8 -2.84 5.58 -11.30
C TYR A 8 -1.33 5.38 -11.46
N PHE A 9 -0.95 4.56 -12.44
CA PHE A 9 0.45 4.21 -12.71
C PHE A 9 0.67 3.77 -14.15
N GLY A 10 1.94 3.61 -14.53
CA GLY A 10 2.36 3.16 -15.87
C GLY A 10 2.49 4.29 -16.90
N ILE A 11 1.94 5.47 -16.64
CA ILE A 11 2.08 6.65 -17.49
C ILE A 11 2.71 7.78 -16.67
N ARG A 12 3.92 8.19 -17.06
CA ARG A 12 4.64 9.33 -16.45
C ARG A 12 4.60 10.58 -17.33
N ASP A 13 4.26 10.44 -18.61
CA ASP A 13 4.16 11.57 -19.53
C ASP A 13 2.88 12.39 -19.25
N PRO A 14 3.00 13.66 -18.81
CA PRO A 14 1.86 14.50 -18.48
C PRO A 14 0.89 14.73 -19.64
N ARG A 15 1.36 14.61 -20.90
CA ARG A 15 0.50 14.77 -22.09
C ARG A 15 -0.59 13.71 -22.15
N HIS A 16 -0.27 12.49 -21.73
CA HIS A 16 -1.22 11.38 -21.68
C HIS A 16 -1.96 11.37 -20.35
N ALA A 17 -1.24 11.58 -19.24
CA ALA A 17 -1.85 11.57 -17.92
C ALA A 17 -2.89 12.68 -17.71
N SER A 18 -2.74 13.84 -18.35
CA SER A 18 -3.74 14.91 -18.28
C SER A 18 -5.13 14.43 -18.70
N ALA A 19 -5.23 13.71 -19.82
CA ALA A 19 -6.52 13.23 -20.32
C ALA A 19 -7.13 12.14 -19.42
N ASP A 20 -6.29 11.25 -18.87
CA ASP A 20 -6.73 10.24 -17.92
C ASP A 20 -7.24 10.88 -16.61
N LEU A 21 -6.55 11.91 -16.11
CA LEU A 21 -6.96 12.63 -14.91
C LEU A 21 -8.26 13.42 -15.13
N ASP A 22 -8.47 13.98 -16.32
CA ASP A 22 -9.76 14.60 -16.69
C ASP A 22 -10.88 13.55 -16.63
N GLU A 23 -10.67 12.37 -17.21
CA GLU A 23 -11.65 11.28 -17.16
C GLU A 23 -11.94 10.80 -15.73
N ILE A 24 -10.91 10.67 -14.89
CA ILE A 24 -11.07 10.31 -13.48
C ILE A 24 -11.95 11.33 -12.75
N ALA A 25 -11.71 12.62 -12.96
CA ALA A 25 -12.54 13.68 -12.36
C ALA A 25 -13.98 13.64 -12.88
N GLU A 26 -14.19 13.55 -14.20
CA GLU A 26 -15.52 13.44 -14.83
C GLU A 26 -16.28 12.17 -14.45
N ALA A 27 -15.56 11.12 -14.07
CA ALA A 27 -16.12 9.89 -13.56
C ALA A 27 -16.73 10.04 -12.14
N GLY A 28 -16.40 11.10 -11.40
CA GLY A 28 -16.88 11.34 -10.03
C GLY A 28 -15.92 10.82 -8.95
N PHE A 29 -14.66 10.56 -9.30
CA PHE A 29 -13.62 10.29 -8.31
C PHE A 29 -13.13 11.60 -7.67
N HIS A 30 -12.59 11.47 -6.46
CA HIS A 30 -12.18 12.58 -5.59
C HIS A 30 -10.70 12.53 -5.24
N ALA A 31 -10.01 11.43 -5.57
CA ALA A 31 -8.63 11.18 -5.19
C ALA A 31 -7.91 10.31 -6.23
N VAL A 32 -6.61 10.55 -6.41
CA VAL A 32 -5.72 9.71 -7.20
C VAL A 32 -4.47 9.40 -6.40
N THR A 33 -4.14 8.11 -6.31
CA THR A 33 -2.89 7.65 -5.71
C THR A 33 -1.90 7.31 -6.81
N HIS A 34 -0.82 8.10 -6.91
CA HIS A 34 0.27 7.87 -7.85
C HIS A 34 1.33 6.97 -7.23
N THR A 35 1.78 5.97 -7.99
CA THR A 35 2.94 5.16 -7.57
C THR A 35 4.24 5.94 -7.72
N PHE A 36 5.12 5.84 -6.74
CA PHE A 36 6.45 6.44 -6.72
C PHE A 36 7.48 5.41 -6.28
N SER A 37 8.00 4.66 -7.26
CA SER A 37 8.96 3.57 -7.04
C SER A 37 10.40 4.07 -6.89
N GLU A 38 11.34 3.16 -6.59
CA GLU A 38 12.78 3.47 -6.63
C GLU A 38 13.25 3.91 -8.03
N HIS A 39 12.68 3.32 -9.09
CA HIS A 39 12.95 3.73 -10.47
C HIS A 39 12.48 5.17 -10.72
N ASP A 40 11.31 5.53 -10.21
CA ASP A 40 10.81 6.90 -10.33
C ASP A 40 11.66 7.88 -9.53
N LEU A 41 12.07 7.52 -8.31
CA LEU A 41 13.00 8.30 -7.48
C LEU A 41 14.37 8.48 -8.17
N ARG A 42 14.74 7.61 -9.09
CA ARG A 42 16.02 7.71 -9.81
C ARG A 42 15.92 8.52 -11.10
N TYR A 43 14.81 8.40 -11.84
CA TYR A 43 14.74 8.90 -13.21
C TYR A 43 13.54 9.81 -13.51
N HIS A 44 12.52 9.84 -12.65
CA HIS A 44 11.23 10.48 -12.92
C HIS A 44 10.73 11.39 -11.79
N GLU A 45 11.60 11.91 -10.91
CA GLU A 45 11.21 12.81 -9.82
C GLU A 45 10.37 14.01 -10.34
N ALA A 46 10.84 14.69 -11.38
CA ALA A 46 10.15 15.84 -11.97
C ALA A 46 8.81 15.46 -12.65
N ASP A 47 8.74 14.26 -13.25
CA ASP A 47 7.53 13.78 -13.90
C ASP A 47 6.45 13.47 -12.86
N VAL A 48 6.81 12.76 -11.78
CA VAL A 48 5.90 12.45 -10.66
C VAL A 48 5.45 13.72 -9.95
N ALA A 49 6.34 14.68 -9.71
CA ALA A 49 5.97 15.98 -9.15
C ALA A 49 4.90 16.69 -10.00
N ARG A 50 5.06 16.64 -11.33
CA ARG A 50 4.08 17.21 -12.26
C ARG A 50 2.75 16.46 -12.27
N LEU A 51 2.75 15.14 -12.11
CA LEU A 51 1.52 14.36 -11.97
C LEU A 51 0.73 14.77 -10.71
N VAL A 52 1.42 14.96 -9.58
CA VAL A 52 0.80 15.47 -8.34
C VAL A 52 0.17 16.85 -8.57
N GLU A 53 0.90 17.76 -9.23
CA GLU A 53 0.38 19.09 -9.57
C GLU A 53 -0.87 19.02 -10.48
N GLU A 54 -0.81 18.21 -11.55
CA GLU A 54 -1.92 18.05 -12.51
C GLU A 54 -3.15 17.40 -11.88
N THR A 55 -2.99 16.47 -10.95
CA THR A 55 -4.09 15.91 -10.16
C THR A 55 -4.76 16.98 -9.31
N ARG A 56 -3.96 17.77 -8.56
CA ARG A 56 -4.50 18.83 -7.69
C ARG A 56 -5.20 19.94 -8.47
N LYS A 57 -4.71 20.31 -9.66
CA LYS A 57 -5.36 21.30 -10.55
C LYS A 57 -6.80 20.94 -10.91
N ARG A 58 -7.14 19.64 -10.87
CA ARG A 58 -8.47 19.11 -11.16
C ARG A 58 -9.35 18.96 -9.92
N GLY A 59 -8.89 19.42 -8.77
CA GLY A 59 -9.62 19.29 -7.50
C GLY A 59 -9.54 17.88 -6.90
N LEU A 60 -8.70 17.00 -7.43
CA LEU A 60 -8.49 15.65 -6.90
C LEU A 60 -7.44 15.68 -5.78
N GLU A 61 -7.71 14.96 -4.68
CA GLU A 61 -6.73 14.69 -3.62
C GLU A 61 -5.59 13.82 -4.20
N ALA A 62 -4.36 14.29 -4.14
CA ALA A 62 -3.20 13.59 -4.70
C ALA A 62 -2.44 12.85 -3.60
N SER A 63 -2.26 11.54 -3.77
CA SER A 63 -1.47 10.71 -2.86
C SER A 63 -0.22 10.15 -3.55
N LEU A 64 0.86 9.95 -2.80
CA LEU A 64 2.04 9.20 -3.25
C LEU A 64 2.19 7.89 -2.50
N ASP A 65 2.43 6.83 -3.26
CA ASP A 65 2.55 5.44 -2.82
C ASP A 65 3.99 4.94 -3.04
N PRO A 66 4.67 4.37 -2.02
CA PRO A 66 6.05 3.85 -2.12
C PRO A 66 6.11 2.50 -2.85
N TRP A 67 5.48 2.40 -4.02
CA TRP A 67 5.20 1.18 -4.76
C TRP A 67 6.44 0.30 -4.94
N GLY A 68 6.44 -0.85 -4.26
CA GLY A 68 7.51 -1.85 -4.24
C GLY A 68 8.85 -1.38 -3.63
N VAL A 69 8.92 -0.19 -3.05
CA VAL A 69 10.16 0.40 -2.50
C VAL A 69 10.75 -0.55 -1.44
N ALA A 70 12.03 -0.86 -1.60
CA ALA A 70 12.80 -1.80 -0.80
C ALA A 70 12.23 -3.24 -0.76
N GLY A 71 11.15 -3.54 -1.48
CA GLY A 71 10.38 -4.77 -1.32
C GLY A 71 9.73 -4.84 0.06
N LEU A 72 9.47 -3.67 0.66
CA LEU A 72 8.80 -3.51 1.96
C LEU A 72 7.38 -3.03 1.84
N PHE A 73 6.94 -2.55 0.67
CA PHE A 73 5.60 -2.01 0.43
C PHE A 73 4.93 -2.74 -0.72
N GLY A 74 3.60 -2.64 -0.78
CA GLY A 74 2.77 -3.21 -1.84
C GLY A 74 3.27 -2.81 -3.24
N GLY A 75 3.07 -3.72 -4.21
CA GLY A 75 3.32 -3.41 -5.62
C GLY A 75 4.34 -4.26 -6.39
N GLU A 76 4.25 -4.12 -7.71
CA GLU A 76 4.98 -4.93 -8.69
C GLU A 76 6.36 -4.37 -9.05
N ALA A 77 6.68 -3.14 -8.62
CA ALA A 77 7.99 -2.55 -8.87
C ALA A 77 9.11 -3.39 -8.23
N TYR A 78 10.25 -3.43 -8.93
CA TYR A 78 11.42 -4.15 -8.44
C TYR A 78 12.23 -3.28 -7.48
N PRO A 79 12.62 -3.80 -6.31
CA PRO A 79 13.43 -3.06 -5.36
C PRO A 79 14.89 -3.00 -5.82
N GLU A 80 15.27 -1.91 -6.47
CA GLU A 80 16.64 -1.69 -6.97
C GLU A 80 17.68 -1.75 -5.85
N ILE A 81 17.34 -1.32 -4.63
CA ILE A 81 18.20 -1.40 -3.46
C ILE A 81 18.59 -2.84 -3.14
N ALA A 82 17.69 -3.81 -3.32
CA ALA A 82 18.02 -5.21 -3.13
C ALA A 82 19.03 -5.69 -4.19
N LEU A 83 19.03 -5.12 -5.40
CA LEU A 83 20.01 -5.47 -6.43
C LEU A 83 21.37 -4.80 -6.19
N THR A 84 21.36 -3.52 -5.80
CA THR A 84 22.56 -2.68 -5.71
C THR A 84 23.27 -2.75 -4.36
N HIS A 85 22.56 -3.14 -3.30
CA HIS A 85 23.07 -3.29 -1.93
C HIS A 85 22.75 -4.71 -1.43
N PRO A 86 23.45 -5.75 -1.92
CA PRO A 86 23.18 -7.14 -1.53
C PRO A 86 23.34 -7.40 -0.03
N GLU A 87 24.18 -6.63 0.66
CA GLU A 87 24.35 -6.64 2.11
C GLU A 87 23.11 -6.16 2.87
N ALA A 88 22.28 -5.32 2.24
CA ALA A 88 21.04 -4.83 2.83
C ALA A 88 19.88 -5.82 2.69
N ARG A 89 20.04 -6.93 1.96
CA ARG A 89 18.96 -7.90 1.73
C ARG A 89 18.46 -8.53 3.02
N GLN A 90 17.17 -8.86 3.02
CA GLN A 90 16.61 -9.78 3.99
C GLN A 90 17.21 -11.18 3.75
N ILE A 91 17.43 -11.89 4.85
CA ILE A 91 17.87 -13.28 4.85
C ILE A 91 16.74 -14.12 5.44
N ASP A 92 16.32 -15.17 4.76
CA ASP A 92 15.25 -16.04 5.23
C ASP A 92 15.72 -17.03 6.31
N ALA A 93 14.78 -17.80 6.86
CA ALA A 93 15.06 -18.81 7.88
C ALA A 93 16.01 -19.93 7.41
N ALA A 94 16.21 -20.12 6.10
CA ALA A 94 17.15 -21.08 5.52
C ALA A 94 18.53 -20.45 5.23
N GLY A 95 18.74 -19.18 5.63
CA GLY A 95 19.99 -18.46 5.38
C GLY A 95 20.13 -17.96 3.95
N GLN A 96 19.06 -17.96 3.14
CA GLN A 96 19.09 -17.51 1.76
C GLN A 96 18.72 -16.03 1.66
N PRO A 97 19.42 -15.24 0.82
CA PRO A 97 19.01 -13.88 0.53
C PRO A 97 17.75 -13.84 -0.33
N VAL A 98 16.83 -12.95 0.00
CA VAL A 98 15.59 -12.72 -0.77
C VAL A 98 15.63 -11.36 -1.47
N PRO A 99 14.83 -11.14 -2.54
CA PRO A 99 14.83 -9.90 -3.31
C PRO A 99 14.02 -8.78 -2.62
N ALA A 100 14.31 -8.53 -1.34
CA ALA A 100 13.80 -7.41 -0.56
C ALA A 100 14.87 -6.97 0.44
N ALA A 101 14.94 -5.68 0.75
CA ALA A 101 15.89 -5.14 1.70
C ALA A 101 15.34 -5.16 3.12
N CYS A 102 16.23 -5.26 4.09
CA CYS A 102 15.91 -5.35 5.50
C CYS A 102 15.61 -3.93 6.04
N PRO A 103 14.52 -3.71 6.79
CA PRO A 103 14.20 -2.42 7.41
C PRO A 103 15.24 -2.00 8.47
N CYS A 104 16.04 -2.93 8.97
CA CYS A 104 17.14 -2.64 9.89
C CYS A 104 18.43 -2.20 9.18
N ALA A 105 18.57 -2.44 7.87
CA ALA A 105 19.78 -2.11 7.14
C ALA A 105 19.93 -0.59 6.99
N PRO A 106 21.13 0.00 7.21
CA PRO A 106 21.36 1.43 7.04
C PRO A 106 21.01 1.95 5.64
N ALA A 107 21.35 1.20 4.59
CA ALA A 107 21.04 1.59 3.20
C ALA A 107 19.53 1.70 2.94
N THR A 108 18.73 0.77 3.49
CA THR A 108 17.26 0.82 3.41
C THR A 108 16.71 2.04 4.13
N ARG A 109 17.24 2.37 5.31
CA ARG A 109 16.79 3.54 6.09
C ARG A 109 17.10 4.85 5.37
N GLU A 110 18.28 4.96 4.77
CA GLU A 110 18.64 6.12 3.95
C GLU A 110 17.74 6.24 2.71
N LEU A 111 17.45 5.11 2.02
CA LEU A 111 16.52 5.10 0.90
C LEU A 111 15.13 5.63 1.30
N LEU A 112 14.55 5.12 2.39
CA LEU A 112 13.23 5.56 2.86
C LEU A 112 13.22 7.04 3.28
N SER A 113 14.30 7.49 3.91
CA SER A 113 14.49 8.89 4.30
C SER A 113 14.55 9.79 3.05
N ARG A 114 15.38 9.43 2.04
CA ARG A 114 15.42 10.13 0.75
C ARG A 114 14.06 10.12 0.04
N TRP A 115 13.42 8.97 -0.04
CA TRP A 115 12.10 8.81 -0.67
C TRP A 115 11.09 9.75 -0.02
N THR A 116 11.03 9.76 1.32
CA THR A 116 10.10 10.58 2.10
C THR A 116 10.30 12.07 1.85
N ARG A 117 11.53 12.59 1.97
CA ARG A 117 11.80 14.02 1.71
C ARG A 117 11.44 14.41 0.28
N THR A 118 11.74 13.54 -0.67
CA THR A 118 11.47 13.78 -2.09
C THR A 118 9.96 13.80 -2.34
N ALA A 119 9.23 12.81 -1.84
CA ALA A 119 7.77 12.75 -1.94
C ALA A 119 7.09 13.98 -1.32
N VAL A 120 7.52 14.41 -0.12
CA VAL A 120 7.00 15.64 0.52
C VAL A 120 7.29 16.88 -0.33
N SER A 121 8.46 16.96 -0.97
CA SER A 121 8.82 18.11 -1.80
C SER A 121 7.91 18.31 -3.02
N PHE A 122 7.18 17.26 -3.43
CA PHE A 122 6.21 17.33 -4.53
C PHE A 122 4.87 17.93 -4.10
N GLY A 123 4.65 18.14 -2.80
CA GLY A 123 3.43 18.71 -2.24
C GLY A 123 2.15 17.86 -2.43
N PRO A 124 2.18 16.52 -2.23
CA PRO A 124 0.96 15.72 -2.23
C PRO A 124 0.07 16.06 -1.03
N ASP A 125 -1.20 15.69 -1.10
CA ASP A 125 -2.11 15.78 0.04
C ASP A 125 -1.83 14.68 1.07
N ILE A 126 -1.42 13.50 0.60
CA ILE A 126 -1.25 12.29 1.41
C ILE A 126 0.00 11.51 0.99
N LEU A 127 0.74 10.99 1.96
CA LEU A 127 1.61 9.83 1.76
C LEU A 127 0.84 8.58 2.16
N PHE A 128 0.66 7.67 1.20
CA PHE A 128 -0.07 6.42 1.35
C PHE A 128 0.95 5.29 1.57
N TRP A 129 1.12 4.89 2.83
CA TRP A 129 2.03 3.82 3.22
C TRP A 129 1.37 2.47 2.93
N ASP A 130 1.73 1.89 1.77
CA ASP A 130 1.04 0.75 1.20
C ASP A 130 1.61 -0.59 1.70
N GLU A 131 0.80 -1.34 2.47
CA GLU A 131 1.09 -2.72 2.90
C GLU A 131 2.52 -2.94 3.44
N PRO A 132 3.00 -2.26 4.50
CA PRO A 132 4.36 -2.48 4.97
C PRO A 132 4.60 -3.92 5.46
N HIS A 133 5.50 -4.66 4.81
CA HIS A 133 5.73 -6.09 5.05
C HIS A 133 7.21 -6.51 4.97
N TRP A 134 7.54 -7.62 5.64
CA TRP A 134 8.71 -8.45 5.36
C TRP A 134 8.49 -9.21 4.06
N TYR A 135 9.58 -9.69 3.44
CA TYR A 135 9.48 -10.39 2.15
C TYR A 135 8.37 -11.46 2.13
N LEU A 136 7.40 -11.24 1.25
CA LEU A 136 6.30 -12.15 0.97
C LEU A 136 6.47 -12.76 -0.40
N GLY A 137 7.02 -13.97 -0.46
CA GLY A 137 7.13 -14.73 -1.70
C GLY A 137 5.77 -14.94 -2.38
N ALA A 138 4.69 -15.09 -1.60
CA ALA A 138 3.34 -15.27 -2.12
C ALA A 138 2.88 -14.12 -3.02
N LEU A 139 3.20 -12.86 -2.66
CA LEU A 139 2.89 -11.68 -3.48
C LEU A 139 3.72 -11.64 -4.78
N ARG A 140 4.81 -12.42 -4.85
CA ARG A 140 5.73 -12.49 -5.99
C ARG A 140 5.75 -13.88 -6.66
N SER A 141 4.73 -14.70 -6.42
CA SER A 141 4.60 -16.06 -6.98
C SER A 141 5.78 -17.00 -6.68
N GLY A 142 6.40 -16.83 -5.50
CA GLY A 142 7.52 -17.64 -5.02
C GLY A 142 7.30 -18.21 -3.61
N PRO A 143 8.14 -19.16 -3.17
CA PRO A 143 8.11 -19.63 -1.79
C PRO A 143 8.45 -18.50 -0.82
N SER A 144 7.80 -18.49 0.34
CA SER A 144 8.05 -17.50 1.40
C SER A 144 8.52 -18.22 2.66
N ALA A 145 9.82 -18.19 2.91
CA ALA A 145 10.35 -18.52 4.22
C ALA A 145 10.33 -17.26 5.12
N PRO A 146 10.14 -17.41 6.45
CA PRO A 146 10.11 -16.26 7.34
C PRO A 146 11.40 -15.44 7.24
N CYS A 147 11.26 -14.14 7.06
CA CYS A 147 12.35 -13.17 7.12
C CYS A 147 12.17 -12.28 8.36
N CYS A 148 13.22 -11.69 8.94
CA CYS A 148 14.60 -11.67 8.50
C CYS A 148 15.56 -12.25 9.57
N ARG A 149 16.69 -12.82 9.11
CA ARG A 149 17.81 -13.39 9.88
C ARG A 149 19.16 -12.69 9.61
N CYS A 150 19.16 -11.54 8.92
CA CYS A 150 20.39 -10.88 8.49
C CYS A 150 21.18 -10.29 9.67
N VAL A 151 22.43 -9.89 9.39
CA VAL A 151 23.34 -9.27 10.37
C VAL A 151 22.74 -8.02 11.00
N HIS A 152 22.03 -7.18 10.23
CA HIS A 152 21.41 -5.96 10.74
C HIS A 152 20.27 -6.23 11.72
N CYS A 153 19.47 -7.28 11.50
CA CYS A 153 18.46 -7.70 12.48
C CYS A 153 19.12 -8.25 13.76
N ALA A 154 20.20 -9.03 13.63
CA ALA A 154 20.92 -9.55 14.79
C ALA A 154 21.59 -8.44 15.61
N GLU A 155 22.17 -7.43 14.96
CA GLU A 155 22.70 -6.22 15.60
C GLU A 155 21.60 -5.45 16.32
N ARG A 156 20.48 -5.18 15.63
CA ARG A 156 19.35 -4.45 16.20
C ARG A 156 18.70 -5.19 17.39
N TRP A 157 18.65 -6.51 17.34
CA TRP A 157 18.20 -7.34 18.46
C TRP A 157 19.13 -7.19 19.66
N ARG A 158 20.43 -7.37 19.46
CA ARG A 158 21.45 -7.23 20.51
C ARG A 158 21.44 -5.85 21.15
N GLU A 159 21.26 -4.79 20.37
CA GLU A 159 21.10 -3.42 20.88
C GLU A 159 19.88 -3.27 21.80
N ARG A 160 18.77 -3.94 21.48
CA ARG A 160 17.50 -3.80 22.21
C ARG A 160 17.42 -4.68 23.45
N THR A 161 17.98 -5.88 23.41
CA THR A 161 17.79 -6.90 24.45
C THR A 161 19.07 -7.25 25.20
N GLY A 162 20.24 -6.94 24.64
CA GLY A 162 21.54 -7.40 25.14
C GLY A 162 21.87 -8.86 24.75
N GLU A 163 20.96 -9.57 24.09
CA GLU A 163 21.16 -10.97 23.71
C GLU A 163 21.95 -11.13 22.40
N ALA A 164 22.78 -12.17 22.32
CA ALA A 164 23.70 -12.36 21.20
C ALA A 164 23.04 -12.88 19.92
N ALA A 165 21.89 -13.55 20.01
CA ALA A 165 21.25 -14.24 18.89
C ALA A 165 19.76 -13.93 18.82
N LEU A 166 19.22 -13.82 17.60
CA LEU A 166 17.79 -13.74 17.36
C LEU A 166 17.09 -15.03 17.85
N PRO A 167 15.88 -14.95 18.43
CA PRO A 167 15.14 -16.12 18.86
C PRO A 167 14.84 -17.10 17.70
N ALA A 168 14.49 -18.35 18.02
CA ALA A 168 14.12 -19.35 17.02
C ALA A 168 12.83 -18.97 16.25
N GLU A 169 12.62 -19.53 15.06
CA GLU A 169 11.37 -19.31 14.31
C GLU A 169 10.18 -19.83 15.12
N GLY A 170 9.09 -19.05 15.14
CA GLY A 170 7.89 -19.34 15.94
C GLY A 170 7.91 -18.78 17.37
N ALA A 171 9.05 -18.26 17.84
CA ALA A 171 9.09 -17.51 19.10
C ALA A 171 8.27 -16.21 18.99
N SER A 172 7.48 -15.88 20.01
CA SER A 172 6.66 -14.67 20.03
C SER A 172 7.54 -13.42 20.05
N GLU A 173 8.67 -13.46 20.75
CA GLU A 173 9.63 -12.35 20.85
C GLU A 173 10.23 -11.98 19.48
N LEU A 174 10.47 -12.96 18.62
CA LEU A 174 10.92 -12.71 17.25
C LEU A 174 9.82 -12.05 16.41
N THR A 175 8.56 -12.43 16.63
CA THR A 175 7.40 -11.84 15.96
C THR A 175 7.22 -10.38 16.38
N THR A 176 7.26 -10.10 17.69
CA THR A 176 7.23 -8.73 18.23
C THR A 176 8.38 -7.90 17.70
N PHE A 177 9.61 -8.43 17.70
CA PHE A 177 10.77 -7.72 17.15
C PHE A 177 10.59 -7.35 15.68
N ARG A 178 10.07 -8.28 14.86
CA ARG A 178 9.79 -8.05 13.44
C ARG A 178 8.74 -6.96 13.24
N ASN A 179 7.66 -6.98 14.01
CA ASN A 179 6.63 -5.93 14.00
C ASN A 179 7.21 -4.57 14.41
N ASP A 180 8.03 -4.52 15.46
CA ASP A 180 8.64 -3.28 15.94
C ASP A 180 9.66 -2.70 14.94
N CYS A 181 10.35 -3.53 14.16
CA CYS A 181 11.29 -3.06 13.15
C CYS A 181 10.57 -2.41 11.96
N LEU A 182 9.46 -2.99 11.50
CA LEU A 182 8.60 -2.37 10.49
C LEU A 182 7.97 -1.08 11.04
N ARG A 183 7.45 -1.12 12.27
CA ARG A 183 6.87 0.06 12.92
C ARG A 183 7.88 1.20 13.07
N ASP A 184 9.14 0.91 13.46
CA ASP A 184 10.19 1.93 13.63
C ASP A 184 10.58 2.60 12.30
N VAL A 185 10.57 1.89 11.16
CA VAL A 185 10.85 2.54 9.86
C VAL A 185 9.68 3.43 9.41
N LEU A 186 8.44 3.00 9.64
CA LEU A 186 7.24 3.79 9.33
C LEU A 186 7.15 5.03 10.23
N GLU A 187 7.35 4.87 11.54
CA GLU A 187 7.32 5.97 12.50
C GLU A 187 8.34 7.05 12.12
N ARG A 188 9.56 6.65 11.75
CA ARG A 188 10.58 7.58 11.29
C ARG A 188 10.18 8.30 10.02
N ALA A 189 9.64 7.59 9.02
CA ALA A 189 9.20 8.19 7.77
C ALA A 189 8.05 9.18 7.98
N ILE A 190 7.07 8.84 8.83
CA ILE A 190 5.97 9.74 9.19
C ILE A 190 6.49 10.99 9.93
N LEU A 191 7.34 10.81 10.93
CA LEU A 191 7.93 11.93 11.68
C LEU A 191 8.82 12.83 10.81
N GLU A 192 9.55 12.24 9.86
CA GLU A 192 10.39 12.98 8.92
C GLU A 192 9.57 13.79 7.92
N ALA A 193 8.44 13.24 7.44
CA ALA A 193 7.52 13.98 6.60
C ALA A 193 6.84 15.14 7.34
N GLY A 194 6.52 14.92 8.62
CA GLY A 194 5.88 15.89 9.50
C GLY A 194 4.47 16.29 9.06
N ASP A 195 3.93 17.35 9.65
CA ASP A 195 2.54 17.79 9.42
C ASP A 195 2.31 18.49 8.07
N ALA A 196 3.33 18.54 7.20
CA ALA A 196 3.22 19.13 5.86
C ALA A 196 2.32 18.28 4.93
N VAL A 197 2.13 17.01 5.26
CA VAL A 197 1.35 16.05 4.49
C VAL A 197 0.54 15.18 5.45
N ARG A 198 -0.62 14.67 5.02
CA ARG A 198 -1.37 13.69 5.81
C ARG A 198 -0.85 12.28 5.55
N HIS A 199 -1.04 11.39 6.51
CA HIS A 199 -0.61 10.00 6.38
C HIS A 199 -1.80 9.05 6.37
N SER A 200 -1.83 8.18 5.36
CA SER A 200 -2.67 6.99 5.30
C SER A 200 -1.78 5.75 5.40
N LEU A 201 -2.20 4.76 6.17
CA LEU A 201 -1.52 3.48 6.28
C LEU A 201 -2.47 2.37 5.83
N CYS A 202 -2.14 1.67 4.75
CA CYS A 202 -2.82 0.46 4.35
C CYS A 202 -2.15 -0.76 4.97
N LEU A 203 -2.93 -1.59 5.66
CA LEU A 203 -2.45 -2.84 6.20
C LEU A 203 -3.10 -3.99 5.44
N LEU A 204 -2.27 -4.99 5.13
CA LEU A 204 -2.72 -6.25 4.56
C LEU A 204 -3.90 -6.81 5.37
N PRO A 205 -4.87 -7.49 4.72
CA PRO A 205 -6.07 -7.96 5.38
C PRO A 205 -5.69 -8.96 6.47
N ARG A 206 -6.13 -8.66 7.71
CA ARG A 206 -5.73 -9.40 8.90
C ARG A 206 -5.91 -10.91 8.73
N GLY A 207 -4.84 -11.67 8.94
CA GLY A 207 -4.87 -13.13 8.90
C GLY A 207 -4.74 -13.75 7.50
N GLU A 208 -4.73 -12.94 6.44
CA GLU A 208 -4.55 -13.44 5.07
C GLU A 208 -3.07 -13.71 4.73
N PHE A 209 -2.15 -12.98 5.37
CA PHE A 209 -0.72 -13.06 5.07
C PHE A 209 0.11 -13.34 6.32
N ALA A 210 -0.03 -14.55 6.85
CA ALA A 210 0.76 -14.98 7.99
C ALA A 210 2.25 -14.70 7.77
N ARG A 211 2.87 -14.01 8.74
CA ARG A 211 4.32 -13.68 8.76
C ARG A 211 4.75 -12.57 7.79
N ALA A 212 3.81 -11.86 7.17
CA ALA A 212 4.07 -10.58 6.51
C ALA A 212 4.68 -9.56 7.47
N GLY A 213 4.37 -9.66 8.77
CA GLY A 213 4.48 -8.54 9.67
C GLY A 213 3.31 -7.58 9.44
N SER A 214 2.95 -6.81 10.46
CA SER A 214 1.83 -5.86 10.46
C SER A 214 0.40 -6.42 10.69
N ASP A 215 0.24 -7.70 11.02
CA ASP A 215 -1.06 -8.28 11.41
C ASP A 215 -1.70 -7.60 12.66
N GLU A 216 -0.86 -7.03 13.53
CA GLU A 216 -1.28 -6.31 14.74
C GLU A 216 -1.73 -4.87 14.42
N TRP A 217 -2.88 -4.71 13.76
CA TRP A 217 -3.32 -3.37 13.33
C TRP A 217 -3.44 -2.37 14.46
N GLU A 218 -3.84 -2.77 15.66
CA GLU A 218 -3.96 -1.87 16.82
C GLU A 218 -2.61 -1.24 17.20
N THR A 219 -1.51 -1.97 16.99
CA THR A 219 -0.12 -1.52 17.22
C THR A 219 0.28 -0.51 16.14
N PHE A 220 0.02 -0.80 14.87
CA PHE A 220 0.38 0.08 13.75
C PHE A 220 -0.50 1.34 13.68
N ALA A 221 -1.78 1.22 13.97
CA ALA A 221 -2.73 2.34 14.05
C ALA A 221 -2.44 3.30 15.21
N SER A 222 -1.49 2.97 16.10
CA SER A 222 -1.01 3.86 17.15
C SER A 222 0.18 4.74 16.73
N LEU A 223 0.66 4.61 15.49
CA LEU A 223 1.73 5.47 14.97
C LEU A 223 1.31 6.94 15.02
N PRO A 224 2.16 7.83 15.58
CA PRO A 224 1.85 9.25 15.68
C PRO A 224 1.77 9.87 14.28
N GLY A 225 0.84 10.80 14.06
CA GLY A 225 0.68 11.51 12.79
C GLY A 225 -0.20 10.79 11.74
N LEU A 226 -0.68 9.57 12.01
CA LEU A 226 -1.66 8.94 11.15
C LEU A 226 -2.98 9.70 11.16
N SER A 227 -3.53 9.93 9.97
CA SER A 227 -4.86 10.53 9.78
C SER A 227 -5.89 9.52 9.29
N ARG A 228 -5.42 8.46 8.65
CA ARG A 228 -6.24 7.44 7.99
C ARG A 228 -5.61 6.07 8.17
N LEU A 229 -6.47 5.06 8.35
CA LEU A 229 -6.09 3.66 8.31
C LEU A 229 -6.92 2.96 7.24
N ALA A 230 -6.27 2.09 6.48
CA ALA A 230 -6.86 1.38 5.36
C ALA A 230 -6.54 -0.12 5.39
N THR A 231 -7.32 -0.88 4.62
CA THR A 231 -7.02 -2.26 4.24
C THR A 231 -7.54 -2.55 2.83
N ASP A 232 -7.03 -3.60 2.21
CA ASP A 232 -7.21 -4.01 0.82
C ASP A 232 -7.66 -5.49 0.73
N PRO A 233 -8.89 -5.82 1.12
CA PRO A 233 -9.42 -7.19 1.05
C PRO A 233 -9.70 -7.63 -0.40
N TYR A 234 -8.66 -7.81 -1.19
CA TYR A 234 -8.71 -8.31 -2.57
C TYR A 234 -8.95 -9.81 -2.56
N TRP A 235 -10.10 -10.27 -3.04
CA TRP A 235 -10.44 -11.69 -3.12
C TRP A 235 -9.65 -12.44 -4.20
N MET A 236 -9.05 -11.72 -5.14
CA MET A 236 -8.30 -12.20 -6.30
C MET A 236 -9.12 -13.22 -7.11
N ASP A 237 -8.60 -14.42 -7.28
CA ASP A 237 -9.22 -15.55 -7.97
C ASP A 237 -9.84 -16.57 -6.99
N ARG A 238 -9.94 -16.23 -5.71
CA ARG A 238 -10.45 -17.15 -4.68
C ARG A 238 -11.93 -17.47 -4.91
N PRO A 239 -12.36 -18.70 -4.65
CA PRO A 239 -13.75 -19.13 -4.79
C PRO A 239 -14.59 -18.66 -3.59
N VAL A 240 -14.63 -17.35 -3.35
CA VAL A 240 -15.38 -16.71 -2.27
C VAL A 240 -16.42 -15.75 -2.84
N VAL A 241 -17.44 -15.43 -2.04
CA VAL A 241 -18.37 -14.33 -2.33
C VAL A 241 -17.70 -13.03 -1.89
N PRO A 242 -17.42 -12.08 -2.80
CA PRO A 242 -16.62 -10.89 -2.46
C PRO A 242 -17.20 -10.04 -1.33
N ALA A 243 -18.53 -9.87 -1.29
CA ALA A 243 -19.22 -9.20 -0.19
C ALA A 243 -18.98 -9.88 1.18
N GLU A 244 -19.02 -11.21 1.23
CA GLU A 244 -18.79 -11.98 2.45
C GLU A 244 -17.30 -11.98 2.85
N PHE A 245 -16.39 -11.90 1.88
CA PHE A 245 -14.96 -11.80 2.11
C PHE A 245 -14.56 -10.41 2.65
N VAL A 246 -15.07 -9.33 2.07
CA VAL A 246 -14.73 -7.95 2.45
C VAL A 246 -15.26 -7.56 3.83
N ARG A 247 -16.48 -7.99 4.18
CA ARG A 247 -17.18 -7.60 5.41
C ARG A 247 -16.34 -7.77 6.70
N PRO A 248 -15.79 -8.94 7.04
CA PRO A 248 -15.06 -9.13 8.30
C PRO A 248 -13.82 -8.23 8.42
N HIS A 249 -13.12 -7.97 7.31
CA HIS A 249 -11.98 -7.06 7.29
C HIS A 249 -12.41 -5.60 7.48
N ALA A 250 -13.50 -5.18 6.81
CA ALA A 250 -14.06 -3.85 6.96
C ALA A 250 -14.61 -3.59 8.38
N GLU A 251 -15.29 -4.57 9.00
CA GLU A 251 -15.76 -4.47 10.40
C GLU A 251 -14.60 -4.38 11.39
N THR A 252 -13.53 -5.16 11.17
CA THR A 252 -12.31 -5.07 11.97
C THR A 252 -11.66 -3.70 11.83
N LEU A 253 -11.55 -3.19 10.59
CA LEU A 253 -10.99 -1.87 10.32
C LEU A 253 -11.80 -0.78 11.02
N ARG A 254 -13.14 -0.84 10.91
CA ARG A 254 -14.04 0.10 11.55
C ARG A 254 -13.83 0.19 13.05
N ARG A 255 -13.66 -0.95 13.73
CA ARG A 255 -13.37 -1.00 15.16
C ARG A 255 -12.07 -0.26 15.50
N VAL A 256 -10.99 -0.59 14.80
CA VAL A 256 -9.67 0.04 15.04
C VAL A 256 -9.70 1.54 14.74
N CYS A 257 -10.30 1.95 13.61
CA CYS A 257 -10.45 3.36 13.25
C CYS A 257 -11.26 4.14 14.29
N THR A 258 -12.35 3.56 14.82
CA THR A 258 -13.18 4.20 15.86
C THR A 258 -12.40 4.39 17.16
N GLU A 259 -11.67 3.35 17.60
CA GLU A 259 -10.86 3.40 18.82
C GLU A 259 -9.70 4.40 18.71
N ARG A 260 -9.09 4.51 17.52
CA ARG A 260 -7.94 5.38 17.25
C ARG A 260 -8.30 6.77 16.72
N ARG A 261 -9.59 7.01 16.41
CA ARG A 261 -10.10 8.24 15.75
C ARG A 261 -9.41 8.53 14.42
N LEU A 262 -9.27 7.49 13.61
CA LEU A 262 -8.72 7.57 12.25
C LEU A 262 -9.85 7.49 11.23
N GLU A 263 -9.66 8.15 10.08
CA GLU A 263 -10.54 7.97 8.91
C GLU A 263 -10.41 6.53 8.39
N MET A 264 -11.53 5.90 8.07
CA MET A 264 -11.60 4.54 7.52
C MET A 264 -11.61 4.56 5.99
N GLU A 265 -10.62 3.89 5.40
CA GLU A 265 -10.52 3.68 3.95
C GLU A 265 -10.47 2.20 3.58
N VAL A 266 -11.21 1.80 2.53
CA VAL A 266 -11.18 0.42 2.04
C VAL A 266 -10.77 0.42 0.57
N TRP A 267 -9.72 -0.35 0.27
CA TRP A 267 -9.25 -0.57 -1.10
C TRP A 267 -9.92 -1.82 -1.67
N LEU A 268 -10.51 -1.69 -2.86
CA LEU A 268 -11.27 -2.75 -3.52
C LEU A 268 -10.62 -3.16 -4.86
N GLN A 269 -10.78 -4.43 -5.20
CA GLN A 269 -10.10 -5.08 -6.31
C GLN A 269 -10.66 -4.66 -7.67
N GLY A 270 -10.05 -3.66 -8.29
CA GLY A 270 -10.17 -3.34 -9.72
C GLY A 270 -9.03 -3.95 -10.56
N ILE A 271 -8.44 -5.06 -10.09
CA ILE A 271 -7.34 -5.80 -10.73
C ILE A 271 -7.70 -7.27 -10.86
N ARG A 272 -7.24 -7.91 -11.94
CA ARG A 272 -7.37 -9.36 -12.17
C ARG A 272 -8.79 -9.91 -11.94
N LEU A 273 -9.82 -9.07 -12.08
CA LEU A 273 -11.20 -9.49 -11.96
C LEU A 273 -11.57 -10.27 -13.22
N PRO A 274 -12.05 -11.51 -13.11
CA PRO A 274 -12.46 -12.27 -14.29
C PRO A 274 -13.59 -11.56 -15.05
N ALA A 275 -13.59 -11.66 -16.38
CA ALA A 275 -14.67 -11.09 -17.19
C ALA A 275 -16.03 -11.69 -16.78
N GLY A 276 -17.06 -10.84 -16.68
CA GLY A 276 -18.39 -11.23 -16.24
C GLY A 276 -18.59 -11.27 -14.73
N ARG A 277 -17.58 -10.84 -13.95
CA ARG A 277 -17.64 -10.75 -12.48
C ARG A 277 -17.70 -9.30 -11.99
N GLU A 278 -17.99 -8.33 -12.85
CA GLU A 278 -17.97 -6.90 -12.52
C GLU A 278 -19.03 -6.50 -11.48
N SER A 279 -20.10 -7.30 -11.32
CA SER A 279 -21.06 -7.14 -10.21
C SER A 279 -20.43 -7.31 -8.83
N ASP A 280 -19.32 -8.04 -8.74
CA ASP A 280 -18.60 -8.25 -7.48
C ASP A 280 -18.02 -6.95 -6.93
N LEU A 281 -17.53 -6.08 -7.81
CA LEU A 281 -17.06 -4.73 -7.44
C LEU A 281 -18.19 -3.93 -6.79
N THR A 282 -19.39 -4.01 -7.34
CA THR A 282 -20.57 -3.34 -6.79
C THR A 282 -20.89 -3.90 -5.40
N ALA A 283 -21.01 -5.22 -5.28
CA ALA A 283 -21.35 -5.85 -4.00
C ALA A 283 -20.29 -5.58 -2.91
N ALA A 284 -19.01 -5.64 -3.25
CA ALA A 284 -17.92 -5.31 -2.34
C ALA A 284 -17.93 -3.83 -1.92
N THR A 285 -18.26 -2.93 -2.86
CA THR A 285 -18.39 -1.49 -2.57
C THR A 285 -19.53 -1.23 -1.60
N ASP A 286 -20.70 -1.80 -1.87
CA ASP A 286 -21.89 -1.61 -1.04
C ASP A 286 -21.62 -2.09 0.40
N VAL A 287 -20.97 -3.25 0.56
CA VAL A 287 -20.57 -3.77 1.88
C VAL A 287 -19.57 -2.85 2.59
N ALA A 288 -18.55 -2.34 1.90
CA ALA A 288 -17.59 -1.42 2.51
C ALA A 288 -18.29 -0.15 3.05
N ILE A 289 -19.27 0.38 2.30
CA ILE A 289 -20.09 1.53 2.73
C ILE A 289 -20.95 1.17 3.93
N GLU A 290 -21.62 0.01 3.92
CA GLU A 290 -22.44 -0.47 5.05
C GLU A 290 -21.62 -0.63 6.33
N CYS A 291 -20.37 -1.08 6.22
CA CYS A 291 -19.41 -1.14 7.34
C CYS A 291 -18.90 0.23 7.78
N GLY A 292 -19.26 1.29 7.06
CA GLY A 292 -18.99 2.67 7.43
C GLY A 292 -17.66 3.21 6.91
N ALA A 293 -17.16 2.69 5.78
CA ALA A 293 -16.03 3.30 5.08
C ALA A 293 -16.37 4.73 4.66
N GLU A 294 -15.54 5.68 5.08
CA GLU A 294 -15.63 7.08 4.67
C GLU A 294 -15.01 7.27 3.28
N ARG A 295 -14.05 6.39 2.94
CA ARG A 295 -13.33 6.39 1.68
C ARG A 295 -13.24 5.00 1.08
N ILE A 296 -13.38 4.95 -0.23
CA ILE A 296 -13.23 3.73 -1.02
C ILE A 296 -12.30 4.04 -2.17
N ALA A 297 -11.27 3.23 -2.34
CA ALA A 297 -10.37 3.34 -3.47
C ALA A 297 -10.35 2.04 -4.27
N TYR A 298 -10.11 2.13 -5.56
CA TYR A 298 -9.92 0.96 -6.41
C TYR A 298 -8.49 0.89 -6.90
N TRP A 299 -7.86 -0.27 -6.77
CA TRP A 299 -6.68 -0.60 -7.55
C TRP A 299 -7.16 -1.36 -8.78
N SER A 300 -7.19 -0.80 -10.01
CA SER A 300 -6.70 0.54 -10.41
C SER A 300 -7.54 1.18 -11.54
N TYR A 301 -7.15 2.40 -11.94
CA TYR A 301 -7.73 3.12 -13.09
C TYR A 301 -7.93 2.20 -14.30
N ARG A 302 -9.12 2.28 -14.91
CA ARG A 302 -9.52 1.50 -16.09
C ARG A 302 -9.29 -0.01 -15.97
N GLY A 303 -9.50 -0.60 -14.80
CA GLY A 303 -9.33 -2.05 -14.60
C GLY A 303 -7.90 -2.52 -14.90
N THR A 304 -6.92 -1.63 -14.74
CA THR A 304 -5.49 -1.88 -14.98
C THR A 304 -5.16 -2.28 -16.43
N ALA A 305 -5.88 -1.74 -17.42
CA ALA A 305 -5.64 -2.05 -18.83
C ALA A 305 -4.18 -1.83 -19.30
N GLY A 306 -3.45 -0.92 -18.64
CA GLY A 306 -2.05 -0.60 -18.95
C GLY A 306 -1.01 -1.61 -18.47
N MET A 307 -1.39 -2.63 -17.68
CA MET A 307 -0.47 -3.66 -17.19
C MET A 307 -1.11 -5.05 -17.27
N SER A 308 -0.70 -5.83 -18.28
CA SER A 308 -1.30 -7.12 -18.61
C SER A 308 -1.35 -8.13 -17.47
N TRP A 309 -0.38 -8.09 -16.56
CA TRP A 309 -0.34 -8.96 -15.38
C TRP A 309 -1.49 -8.70 -14.39
N LEU A 310 -1.87 -7.43 -14.24
CA LEU A 310 -2.90 -6.99 -13.30
C LEU A 310 -4.25 -6.67 -13.95
N ALA A 311 -4.32 -6.64 -15.27
CA ALA A 311 -5.53 -6.30 -16.01
C ALA A 311 -6.72 -7.19 -15.62
N CYS A 312 -7.89 -6.59 -15.47
CA CYS A 312 -9.15 -7.32 -15.43
C CYS A 312 -9.40 -8.04 -16.77
N GLY A 313 -10.20 -9.10 -16.75
CA GLY A 313 -10.59 -9.83 -17.96
C GLY A 313 -11.40 -8.97 -18.94
N ASP A 314 -12.18 -8.02 -18.42
CA ASP A 314 -12.81 -6.93 -19.19
C ASP A 314 -12.55 -5.59 -18.46
N PRO A 315 -11.44 -4.90 -18.78
CA PRO A 315 -11.06 -3.66 -18.10
C PRO A 315 -12.10 -2.53 -18.25
N GLU A 316 -12.79 -2.47 -19.40
CA GLU A 316 -13.82 -1.47 -19.66
C GLU A 316 -15.09 -1.73 -18.85
N ALA A 317 -15.51 -2.98 -18.72
CA ALA A 317 -16.64 -3.33 -17.86
C ALA A 317 -16.33 -3.09 -16.38
N ALA A 318 -15.12 -3.46 -15.92
CA ALA A 318 -14.68 -3.16 -14.56
C ALA A 318 -14.66 -1.64 -14.30
N TRP A 319 -14.17 -0.86 -15.26
CA TRP A 319 -14.16 0.60 -15.16
C TRP A 319 -15.56 1.19 -15.06
N ARG A 320 -16.51 0.74 -15.90
CA ARG A 320 -17.91 1.16 -15.79
C ARG A 320 -18.50 0.86 -14.41
N ALA A 321 -18.25 -0.34 -13.87
CA ALA A 321 -18.75 -0.70 -12.53
C ALA A 321 -18.19 0.22 -11.43
N MET A 322 -16.89 0.54 -11.46
CA MET A 322 -16.28 1.48 -10.51
C MET A 322 -16.87 2.88 -10.63
N ARG A 323 -17.07 3.38 -11.85
CA ARG A 323 -17.68 4.70 -12.11
C ARG A 323 -19.12 4.78 -11.63
N ASP A 324 -19.91 3.75 -11.90
CA ASP A 324 -21.30 3.69 -11.49
C ASP A 324 -21.42 3.69 -9.96
N ALA A 325 -20.53 2.98 -9.27
CA ALA A 325 -20.44 2.99 -7.82
C ALA A 325 -20.05 4.38 -7.26
N ALA A 326 -19.01 5.01 -7.84
CA ALA A 326 -18.58 6.35 -7.44
C ALA A 326 -19.69 7.40 -7.62
N ARG A 327 -20.46 7.33 -8.72
CA ARG A 327 -21.60 8.24 -8.97
C ARG A 327 -22.80 7.97 -8.07
N ARG A 328 -23.05 6.71 -7.74
CA ARG A 328 -24.20 6.30 -6.92
C ARG A 328 -24.02 6.66 -5.45
N HIS A 329 -22.79 6.56 -4.93
CA HIS A 329 -22.50 6.71 -3.50
C HIS A 329 -21.60 7.90 -3.14
N GLY A 330 -20.98 8.51 -4.15
CA GLY A 330 -20.10 9.66 -3.99
C GLY A 330 -20.82 10.90 -3.50
N GLY A 331 -20.08 11.77 -2.80
CA GLY A 331 -20.49 13.16 -2.63
C GLY A 331 -20.46 13.91 -3.96
N ASN A 332 -21.11 15.08 -4.03
CA ASN A 332 -20.76 16.01 -5.10
C ASN A 332 -19.28 16.41 -4.93
N PRO A 333 -18.49 16.47 -6.02
CA PRO A 333 -17.06 16.77 -5.98
C PRO A 333 -16.74 18.13 -5.34
#